data_AF-A0A2V8J7V4-F1
#
_entry.id   AF-A0A2V8J7V4-F1
#
_cell.length_a   1.000
_cell.length_b   1.000
_cell.length_c   1.000
_cell.angle_alpha   90.00
_cell.angle_beta   90.00
_cell.angle_gamma   90.00
#
_symmetry.space_group_name_H-M   'P 1'
#
loop_
_entity.id
_entity.type
_entity.pdbx_description
1 polymer ?
#
loop_
_entity_poly.entity_id
_entity_poly.type
_entity_poly.pdbx_seq_one_letter_code
_entity_poly.pdbx_strand_id
1 'polypeptide(L)' 'MQTLHFYGSFWPHSAGFNKLNVESTIPDIVFKDLQMRGHDVSRVRQFSISSCATAVLIDPASGNRIAGADPRRDCYAMAY' A
#
# COMPACT_ATOMS: atom_id res chain seq x y z
N MET A 1 0.87 0.94 3.12
CA MET A 1 0.76 0.19 4.39
C MET A 1 0.21 -1.20 4.10
N GLN A 2 0.50 -2.19 4.94
CA GLN A 2 0.06 -3.58 4.79
C GLN A 2 -0.27 -4.16 6.16
N THR A 3 -1.49 -4.67 6.36
CA THR A 3 -1.89 -5.40 7.57
C THR A 3 -1.57 -6.88 7.43
N LEU A 4 -1.08 -7.50 8.51
CA LEU A 4 -0.82 -8.94 8.61
C LEU A 4 -1.70 -9.61 9.66
N HIS A 5 -2.71 -8.90 10.17
CA HIS A 5 -3.56 -9.36 11.27
C HIS A 5 -4.33 -10.64 10.94
N PHE A 6 -4.69 -10.85 9.69
CA PHE A 6 -5.47 -12.00 9.24
C PHE A 6 -4.56 -13.16 8.80
N TYR A 7 -5.13 -14.36 8.73
CA TYR A 7 -4.47 -15.52 8.12
C TYR A 7 -4.14 -15.21 6.66
N GLY A 8 -2.88 -15.43 6.28
CA GLY A 8 -2.42 -15.20 4.90
C GLY A 8 -3.07 -16.18 3.92
N SER A 9 -3.28 -15.75 2.68
CA SER A 9 -3.84 -16.62 1.64
C SER A 9 -2.87 -17.73 1.19
N PHE A 10 -1.56 -17.53 1.36
CA PHE A 10 -0.53 -18.49 0.97
C PHE A 10 -0.18 -19.45 2.11
N TRP A 11 0.01 -20.73 1.80
CA TRP A 11 0.50 -21.75 2.75
C TRP A 11 1.80 -21.29 3.44
N PRO A 12 1.97 -21.45 4.77
CA PRO A 12 1.13 -22.18 5.72
C PRO A 12 0.02 -21.34 6.37
N HIS A 13 -0.46 -20.30 5.70
CA HIS A 13 -1.50 -19.38 6.17
C HIS A 13 -1.14 -18.61 7.44
N SER A 14 0.13 -18.44 7.76
CA SER A 14 0.58 -17.76 8.99
C SER A 14 -0.10 -16.39 9.19
N ALA A 15 -0.57 -16.13 10.41
CA ALA A 15 -1.07 -14.83 10.83
C ALA A 15 0.02 -14.05 11.57
N GLY A 16 0.08 -12.74 11.33
CA GLY A 16 0.83 -11.78 12.14
C GLY A 16 -0.15 -10.92 12.92
N PHE A 17 -0.83 -11.50 13.92
CA PHE A 17 -1.87 -10.81 14.68
C PHE A 17 -1.37 -9.43 15.16
N ASN A 18 -2.16 -8.41 14.84
CA ASN A 18 -1.92 -7.00 15.17
C ASN A 18 -0.65 -6.36 14.53
N LYS A 19 0.01 -7.07 13.60
CA LYS A 19 1.17 -6.54 12.87
C LYS A 19 0.76 -5.66 11.70
N LEU A 20 1.43 -4.52 11.58
CA LEU A 20 1.23 -3.53 10.53
C LEU A 20 2.58 -3.07 9.96
N ASN A 21 2.77 -3.22 8.66
CA ASN A 21 3.92 -2.66 7.96
C ASN A 21 3.56 -1.28 7.38
N VAL A 22 4.40 -0.30 7.66
CA VAL A 22 4.23 1.10 7.23
C VAL A 22 5.47 1.55 6.48
N GLU A 23 5.29 2.17 5.32
CA GLU A 23 6.42 2.66 4.51
C GLU A 23 7.14 3.82 5.21
N SER A 24 8.46 3.89 5.04
CA SER A 24 9.31 4.89 5.69
C SER A 24 8.94 6.35 5.43
N THR A 25 8.25 6.63 4.32
CA THR A 25 7.75 7.97 3.95
C THR A 25 6.55 8.41 4.78
N ILE A 26 5.89 7.51 5.51
CA ILE A 26 4.80 7.87 6.40
C ILE A 26 5.36 8.66 7.60
N PRO A 27 4.75 9.81 7.96
CA PRO A 27 5.23 10.66 9.03
C PRO A 27 5.38 9.94 10.37
N ASP A 28 6.41 10.32 11.14
CA ASP A 28 6.68 9.76 12.46
C ASP A 28 5.53 9.93 13.45
N ILE A 29 4.79 11.03 13.34
CA ILE A 29 3.62 11.27 14.19
C ILE A 29 2.56 10.18 14.01
N VAL A 30 2.32 9.74 12.76
CA VAL A 30 1.34 8.68 12.46
C VAL A 30 1.87 7.33 12.94
N PHE A 31 3.15 7.05 12.72
CA PHE A 31 3.77 5.81 13.19
C PHE A 31 3.67 5.65 14.72
N LYS A 32 3.99 6.73 15.47
CA LYS A 32 3.90 6.75 16.93
C LYS A 32 2.45 6.67 17.42
N ASP A 33 1.52 7.36 16.77
CA ASP A 33 0.10 7.28 17.11
C ASP A 33 -0.45 5.86 16.98
N LEU A 34 -0.06 5.15 15.91
CA LEU A 34 -0.42 3.74 15.73
C LEU A 34 0.16 2.84 16.83
N GLN A 35 1.42 3.05 17.22
CA GLN A 35 2.03 2.32 18.34
C GLN A 35 1.31 2.61 19.66
N MET A 36 0.95 3.86 19.95
CA MET A 36 0.23 4.24 21.17
C MET A 36 -1.18 3.63 21.24
N ARG A 37 -1.83 3.42 20.09
CA ARG A 37 -3.11 2.70 19.98
C ARG A 37 -2.95 1.17 20.11
N GLY A 38 -1.73 0.68 20.30
CA GLY A 38 -1.44 -0.72 20.56
C GLY A 38 -1.11 -1.55 19.32
N HIS A 39 -0.90 -0.96 18.15
CA HIS A 39 -0.50 -1.71 16.95
C HIS A 39 0.97 -2.16 17.04
N ASP A 40 1.27 -3.39 16.59
CA ASP A 40 2.65 -3.85 16.37
C ASP A 40 3.14 -3.34 15.01
N VAL A 41 3.67 -2.12 14.99
CA VAL A 41 4.01 -1.41 13.75
C VAL A 41 5.49 -1.56 13.40
N SER A 42 5.77 -1.99 12.17
CA SER A 42 7.12 -2.06 11.61
C SER A 42 7.30 -1.05 10.46
N ARG A 43 8.42 -0.32 10.47
CA ARG A 43 8.82 0.53 9.33
C ARG A 43 9.50 -0.32 8.26
N VAL A 44 9.05 -0.17 7.01
CA VAL A 44 9.67 -0.79 5.84
C VAL A 44 10.18 0.26 4.87
N ARG A 45 11.10 -0.10 3.98
CA ARG A 45 11.66 0.82 2.98
C ARG A 45 10.55 1.40 2.10
N GLN A 46 10.73 2.63 1.64
CA GLN A 46 9.84 3.22 0.64
C GLN A 46 9.69 2.28 -0.55
N PHE A 47 8.46 2.11 -1.05
CA PHE A 47 8.13 1.30 -2.21
C PHE A 47 8.44 -0.20 -2.09
N SER A 48 8.65 -0.73 -0.88
CA SER A 48 8.98 -2.16 -0.70
C SER A 48 7.78 -3.06 -0.44
N ILE A 49 6.60 -2.50 -0.16
CA ILE A 49 5.39 -3.31 0.03
C ILE A 49 4.97 -3.87 -1.32
N SER A 50 4.71 -5.18 -1.38
CA SER A 50 4.27 -5.84 -2.61
C SER A 50 2.84 -5.39 -2.98
N SER A 51 2.77 -4.35 -3.80
CA SER A 51 1.55 -3.84 -4.44
C SER A 51 1.88 -3.42 -5.87
N CYS A 52 0.85 -3.31 -6.70
CA CYS A 52 0.95 -2.87 -8.09
C CYS A 52 -0.40 -2.27 -8.50
N ALA A 53 -0.78 -1.18 -7.86
CA ALA A 53 -2.05 -0.52 -8.15
C ALA A 53 -2.04 0.13 -9.54
N THR A 54 -3.13 -0.02 -10.29
CA THR A 54 -3.36 0.69 -11.55
C THR A 54 -4.74 1.31 -11.53
N ALA A 55 -4.90 2.44 -12.22
CA ALA A 55 -6.18 3.11 -12.32
C ALA A 55 -6.33 3.77 -13.69
N VAL A 56 -7.56 3.77 -14.20
CA VAL A 56 -7.99 4.54 -15.36
C VAL A 56 -9.27 5.28 -15.00
N LEU A 57 -9.30 6.56 -15.30
CA LEU A 57 -10.43 7.46 -15.08
C LEU A 57 -10.80 8.12 -16.40
N ILE A 58 -12.10 8.28 -16.64
CA ILE A 58 -12.63 9.15 -17.70
C ILE A 58 -13.30 10.34 -17.01
N ASP A 59 -12.86 11.55 -17.32
CA ASP A 59 -13.54 12.77 -16.86
C ASP A 59 -14.88 12.91 -17.61
N PRO A 60 -16.04 12.83 -16.94
CA PRO A 60 -17.33 12.88 -17.61
C PRO A 60 -17.63 14.23 -18.26
N ALA A 61 -16.99 15.32 -17.82
CA ALA A 61 -17.24 16.66 -18.38
C ALA A 61 -16.52 16.89 -19.72
N SER A 62 -15.26 16.44 -19.82
CA SER A 62 -14.41 16.66 -21.00
C SER A 62 -14.22 15.43 -21.89
N GLY A 63 -14.50 14.23 -21.37
CA GLY A 63 -14.13 12.97 -22.01
C GLY A 63 -12.64 12.63 -21.91
N ASN A 64 -11.85 13.41 -21.17
CA ASN A 64 -10.42 13.16 -20.99
C ASN A 64 -10.16 11.81 -20.33
N ARG A 65 -9.14 11.10 -20.81
CA ARG A 65 -8.70 9.81 -20.29
C ARG A 65 -7.44 10.01 -19.46
N ILE A 66 -7.50 9.60 -18.20
CA ILE A 66 -6.40 9.74 -17.24
C ILE A 66 -6.04 8.34 -16.76
N ALA A 67 -4.76 7.99 -16.83
CA ALA A 67 -4.27 6.69 -16.38
C ALA A 67 -3.12 6.87 -15.37
N GLY A 68 -3.03 5.96 -14.41
CA GLY A 68 -1.98 5.93 -13.39
C GLY A 68 -1.51 4.51 -13.14
N ALA A 69 -0.20 4.37 -12.92
CA ALA A 69 0.45 3.11 -12.58
C ALA A 69 1.32 3.30 -11.32
N ASP A 70 1.37 2.26 -10.48
CA ASP A 70 2.14 2.26 -9.25
C ASP A 70 3.65 2.24 -9.53
N PRO A 71 4.43 3.24 -9.06
CA PRO A 71 5.86 3.31 -9.31
C PRO A 71 6.69 2.25 -8.56
N ARG A 72 6.08 1.42 -7.71
CA ARG A 72 6.77 0.40 -6.89
C ARG A 72 7.37 -0.75 -7.71
N ARG A 73 6.87 -0.99 -8.92
CA ARG A 73 7.29 -2.07 -9.81
C ARG A 73 7.32 -1.56 -11.25
N ASP A 74 7.78 -2.40 -12.17
CA ASP A 74 7.73 -2.17 -13.61
C ASP A 74 6.27 -2.20 -14.12
N CYS A 75 5.51 -1.18 -13.73
CA CYS A 75 4.10 -0.98 -14.04
C CYS A 75 3.95 0.35 -14.77
N TYR A 76 3.19 0.37 -15.86
CA TYR A 76 3.14 1.50 -16.78
C TYR A 76 1.71 1.88 -17.13
N ALA A 77 1.45 3.18 -17.19
CA ALA A 77 0.27 3.75 -17.82
C ALA A 77 0.66 4.20 -19.23
N MET A 78 -0.12 3.81 -20.24
CA MET A 78 0.14 4.13 -21.65
C MET A 78 -1.12 4.72 -22.28
N ALA A 79 -0.94 5.63 -23.24
CA ALA A 79 -2.02 6.31 -23.95
C ALA A 79 -1.69 6.43 -25.44
N TYR A 80 -2.72 6.62 -26.26
CA TYR A 80 -2.64 6.88 -27.70
C TYR A 80 -3.70 7.90 -28.11
#